data_AF-A0A523RKK3-F1
#
_entry.id   AF-A0A523RKK3-F1
#
_cell.length_a   1.000
_cell.length_b   1.000
_cell.length_c   1.000
_cell.angle_alpha   90.00
_cell.angle_beta   90.00
_cell.angle_gamma   90.00
#
_symmetry.space_group_name_H-M   'P 1'
#
loop_
_entity.id
_entity.type
_entity.pdbx_description
1 polymer ?
#
loop_
_entity_poly.entity_id
_entity_poly.type
_entity_poly.pdbx_seq_one_letter_code
_entity_poly.pdbx_strand_id
1 'polypeptide(L)'
;MNLEVDNSEWDVHLKRTLEKWMAPGLAVTVLKDKELVYSRGSGYRDIDNKLEMTRDTIHPIASCTKSFTSTALAMLVDEGKLEWNTSIHEIIPQFRLKDSVASRHVTIAVVVT
;
A
#
# COMPACT_ATOMS: atom_id res chain seq x y z
N MET A 1 27.41 2.46 9.92
CA MET A 1 27.63 3.16 11.20
C MET A 1 26.27 3.19 11.88
N ASN A 2 25.98 2.22 12.75
CA ASN A 2 24.67 2.13 13.40
C ASN A 2 24.58 3.25 14.43
N LEU A 3 24.01 4.37 14.03
CA LEU A 3 23.48 5.32 14.99
C LEU A 3 22.30 4.60 15.64
N GLU A 4 22.47 4.17 16.89
CA GLU A 4 21.33 3.90 17.78
C GLU A 4 20.61 5.24 17.93
N VAL A 5 19.69 5.51 17.02
CA VAL A 5 18.80 6.66 17.10
C VAL A 5 17.98 6.43 18.37
N ASP A 6 18.11 7.33 19.34
CA ASP A 6 17.20 7.38 20.48
C ASP A 6 15.80 7.65 19.93
N ASN A 7 15.03 6.58 19.84
CA ASN A 7 13.68 6.58 19.27
C ASN A 7 12.62 6.77 20.36
N SER A 8 12.99 7.16 21.59
CA SER A 8 12.05 7.36 22.69
C SER A 8 10.99 8.42 22.38
N GLU A 9 11.38 9.52 21.71
CA GLU A 9 10.44 10.52 21.22
C GLU A 9 9.46 9.97 20.18
N TRP A 10 9.91 9.03 19.36
CA TRP A 10 9.10 8.40 18.31
C TRP A 10 8.07 7.45 18.91
N ASP A 11 8.43 6.72 19.97
CA ASP A 11 7.49 5.89 20.72
C ASP A 11 6.40 6.75 21.39
N VAL A 12 6.76 7.93 21.91
CA VAL A 12 5.79 8.90 22.43
C VAL A 12 4.88 9.40 21.32
N HIS A 13 5.42 9.70 20.14
CA HIS A 13 4.61 10.14 19.00
C HIS A 13 3.68 9.04 18.49
N LEU A 14 4.14 7.78 18.46
CA LEU A 14 3.35 6.62 18.07
C LEU A 14 2.16 6.42 19.01
N LYS A 15 2.38 6.50 20.32
CA LYS A 15 1.30 6.42 21.33
C LYS A 15 0.28 7.56 21.19
N ARG A 16 0.77 8.80 21.04
CA ARG A 16 -0.12 9.97 20.81
C ARG A 16 -0.94 9.82 19.52
N THR A 17 -0.36 9.23 18.48
CA THR A 17 -1.07 8.97 17.21
C THR A 17 -2.16 7.93 17.41
N LEU A 18 -1.84 6.82 18.08
CA LEU A 18 -2.82 5.78 18.43
C LEU A 18 -4.04 6.37 19.16
N GLU A 19 -3.80 7.19 20.19
CA GLU A 19 -4.83 7.88 20.97
C GLU A 19 -5.64 8.87 20.11
N LYS A 20 -4.95 9.73 19.35
CA LYS A 20 -5.59 10.75 18.49
C LYS A 20 -6.56 10.13 17.48
N TRP A 21 -6.20 9.01 16.89
CA TRP A 21 -7.03 8.32 15.90
C TRP A 21 -8.01 7.33 16.52
N MET A 22 -8.00 7.17 17.86
CA MET A 22 -8.78 6.17 18.59
C MET A 22 -8.62 4.77 17.97
N ALA A 23 -7.41 4.48 17.49
CA ALA A 23 -7.13 3.22 16.82
C ALA A 23 -6.84 2.13 17.86
N PRO A 24 -7.31 0.88 17.64
CA PRO A 24 -7.05 -0.22 18.56
C PRO A 24 -5.56 -0.59 18.59
N GLY A 25 -4.89 -0.51 17.44
CA GLY A 25 -3.47 -0.76 17.27
C GLY A 25 -2.92 -0.08 16.02
N LEU A 26 -1.62 0.20 16.00
CA LEU A 26 -0.91 0.82 14.90
C LEU A 26 0.51 0.24 14.79
N ALA A 27 0.96 -0.05 13.57
CA ALA A 27 2.34 -0.40 13.28
C ALA A 27 2.95 0.63 12.32
N VAL A 28 4.17 1.10 12.61
CA VAL A 28 4.87 2.12 11.83
C VAL A 28 6.28 1.63 11.52
N THR A 29 6.70 1.84 10.28
CA THR A 29 8.06 1.57 9.81
C THR A 29 8.56 2.76 9.02
N VAL A 30 9.79 3.20 9.29
CA VAL A 30 10.45 4.31 8.61
C VAL A 30 11.81 3.87 8.10
N LEU A 31 12.03 4.12 6.82
CA LEU A 31 13.30 3.92 6.14
C LEU A 31 13.88 5.28 5.75
N LYS A 32 15.18 5.44 5.94
CA LYS A 32 15.95 6.61 5.49
C LYS A 32 17.23 6.12 4.84
N ASP A 33 17.55 6.63 3.66
CA ASP A 33 18.76 6.24 2.92
C ASP A 33 18.89 4.72 2.73
N LYS A 34 17.76 4.05 2.51
CA LYS A 34 17.61 2.57 2.41
C LYS A 34 17.89 1.80 3.71
N GLU A 35 18.15 2.48 4.82
CA GLU A 35 18.32 1.87 6.13
C GLU A 35 17.01 1.93 6.93
N LEU A 36 16.74 0.86 7.67
CA LEU A 36 15.61 0.81 8.60
C LEU A 36 15.98 1.57 9.88
N VAL A 37 15.38 2.75 10.09
CA VAL A 37 15.70 3.60 11.24
C VAL A 37 14.68 3.49 12.38
N TYR A 38 13.44 3.05 12.07
CA TYR A 38 12.40 2.80 13.07
C TYR A 38 11.39 1.75 12.58
N SER A 39 10.98 0.83 13.46
CA SER A 39 9.91 -0.14 13.16
C SER A 39 9.31 -0.68 14.46
N ARG A 40 8.06 -0.30 14.75
CA ARG A 40 7.37 -0.62 16.01
C ARG A 40 5.87 -0.81 15.80
N GLY A 41 5.26 -1.56 16.72
CA GLY A 41 3.81 -1.65 16.90
C GLY A 41 3.39 -1.05 18.25
N SER A 42 2.17 -0.55 18.35
CA SER A 42 1.57 -0.03 19.58
C SER A 42 0.08 -0.34 19.62
N GLY A 43 -0.46 -0.57 20.82
CA GLY A 43 -1.84 -1.02 21.02
C GLY A 43 -2.03 -2.51 20.79
N TYR A 44 -3.23 -2.90 20.38
CA TYR A 44 -3.65 -4.29 20.21
C TYR A 44 -4.08 -4.56 18.77
N ARG A 45 -3.65 -5.71 18.22
CA ARG A 45 -4.20 -6.25 16.98
C ARG A 45 -5.54 -6.97 17.20
N ASP A 46 -5.79 -7.37 18.44
CA ASP A 46 -7.03 -8.00 18.91
C ASP A 46 -7.29 -7.53 20.35
N ILE A 47 -8.34 -6.73 20.54
CA ILE A 47 -8.66 -6.15 21.85
C ILE A 47 -9.18 -7.23 22.80
N ASP A 48 -10.08 -8.10 22.32
CA ASP A 48 -10.78 -9.08 23.15
C ASP A 48 -9.80 -10.12 23.70
N ASN A 49 -8.87 -10.57 22.86
CA ASN A 49 -7.82 -11.52 23.23
C ASN A 49 -6.56 -10.83 23.79
N LYS A 50 -6.56 -9.49 23.88
CA LYS A 50 -5.41 -8.68 24.34
C LYS A 50 -4.11 -9.00 23.60
N LEU A 51 -4.19 -9.26 22.30
CA LEU A 51 -3.01 -9.55 21.49
C LEU A 51 -2.37 -8.25 21.05
N GLU A 52 -1.11 -8.05 21.41
CA GLU A 52 -0.37 -6.83 21.11
C GLU A 52 -0.17 -6.61 19.61
N MET A 53 -0.19 -5.35 19.20
CA MET A 53 0.23 -4.95 17.87
C MET A 53 1.76 -4.98 17.78
N THR A 54 2.30 -5.67 16.79
CA THR A 54 3.75 -5.75 16.55
C THR A 54 4.10 -5.25 15.16
N ARG A 55 5.39 -4.99 14.92
CA ARG A 55 5.90 -4.63 13.58
C ARG A 55 5.64 -5.72 12.52
N ASP A 56 5.48 -6.97 12.94
CA ASP A 56 5.28 -8.14 12.07
C ASP A 56 3.79 -8.52 11.95
N THR A 57 2.88 -7.74 12.55
CA THR A 57 1.44 -7.99 12.43
C THR A 57 0.99 -7.76 11.00
N ILE A 58 0.32 -8.76 10.41
CA ILE A 58 -0.21 -8.69 9.04
C ILE A 58 -1.48 -7.83 9.02
N HIS A 59 -1.53 -6.89 8.09
CA HIS A 59 -2.67 -6.01 7.88
C HIS A 59 -3.16 -6.03 6.43
N PRO A 60 -4.46 -5.84 6.18
CA PRO A 60 -4.93 -5.44 4.88
C PRO A 60 -4.38 -4.04 4.54
N ILE A 61 -3.59 -3.94 3.47
CA ILE A 61 -2.99 -2.65 3.03
C ILE A 61 -3.93 -1.80 2.15
N ALA A 62 -5.15 -2.29 1.91
CA ALA A 62 -6.20 -1.62 1.15
C ALA A 62 -5.69 -1.07 -0.21
N SER A 63 -5.93 0.21 -0.51
CA SER A 63 -5.56 0.81 -1.80
C SER A 63 -4.06 0.81 -2.10
N CYS A 64 -3.18 0.57 -1.13
CA CYS A 64 -1.74 0.40 -1.40
C CYS A 64 -1.47 -0.80 -2.33
N THR A 65 -2.38 -1.78 -2.42
CA THR A 65 -2.30 -2.87 -3.39
C THR A 65 -2.24 -2.35 -4.84
N LYS A 66 -2.81 -1.18 -5.16
CA LYS A 66 -2.79 -0.60 -6.51
C LYS A 66 -1.37 -0.40 -7.03
N SER A 67 -0.44 0.03 -6.19
CA SER A 67 0.97 0.19 -6.59
C SER A 67 1.57 -1.13 -7.07
N PHE A 68 1.27 -2.24 -6.39
CA PHE A 68 1.72 -3.57 -6.81
C PHE A 68 1.08 -3.99 -8.13
N THR A 69 -0.22 -3.76 -8.32
CA THR A 69 -0.91 -4.02 -9.60
C THR A 69 -0.30 -3.22 -10.75
N SER A 70 -0.05 -1.92 -10.55
CA SER A 70 0.60 -1.06 -11.54
C SER A 70 2.03 -1.52 -11.85
N THR A 71 2.80 -1.94 -10.84
CA THR A 71 4.13 -2.52 -11.05
C THR A 71 4.07 -3.82 -11.86
N ALA A 72 3.13 -4.72 -11.57
CA ALA A 72 2.97 -5.95 -12.34
C ALA A 72 2.60 -5.67 -13.82
N LEU A 73 1.73 -4.68 -14.06
CA LEU A 73 1.44 -4.21 -15.42
C LEU A 73 2.68 -3.61 -16.09
N ALA A 74 3.48 -2.82 -15.37
CA ALA A 74 4.71 -2.23 -15.88
C ALA A 74 5.74 -3.30 -16.29
N MET A 75 5.86 -4.38 -15.52
CA MET A 75 6.72 -5.52 -15.87
C MET A 75 6.27 -6.17 -17.18
N LEU A 76 4.96 -6.37 -17.39
CA LEU A 76 4.44 -6.91 -18.65
C LEU A 76 4.69 -5.98 -19.85
N VAL A 77 4.64 -4.67 -19.62
CA VAL A 77 4.98 -3.68 -20.65
C VAL A 77 6.47 -3.70 -20.97
N ASP A 78 7.34 -3.78 -19.95
CA ASP A 78 8.79 -3.91 -20.13
C ASP A 78 9.17 -5.21 -20.87
N GLU A 79 8.46 -6.29 -20.61
CA GLU A 79 8.59 -7.58 -21.32
C GLU A 79 7.99 -7.56 -22.74
N GLY A 80 7.38 -6.46 -23.19
CA GLY A 80 6.75 -6.34 -24.51
C GLY A 80 5.47 -7.18 -24.68
N LYS A 81 4.85 -7.62 -23.58
CA LYS A 81 3.61 -8.44 -23.60
C LYS A 81 2.35 -7.59 -23.64
N LEU A 82 2.43 -6.33 -23.23
CA LEU A 82 1.36 -5.34 -23.25
C LEU A 82 1.96 -3.97 -23.62
N GLU A 83 1.10 -3.04 -24.03
CA GLU A 83 1.47 -1.64 -24.19
C GLU A 83 0.57 -0.76 -23.29
N TRP A 84 1.07 0.38 -22.83
CA TRP A 84 0.27 1.27 -21.97
C TRP A 84 -1.01 1.79 -22.66
N ASN A 85 -0.98 1.91 -23.99
CA ASN A 85 -2.10 2.32 -24.84
C ASN A 85 -3.01 1.15 -25.25
N THR A 86 -2.71 -0.10 -24.87
CA THR A 86 -3.59 -1.25 -25.13
C THR A 86 -4.98 -0.97 -24.54
N SER A 87 -6.02 -1.13 -25.36
CA SER A 87 -7.40 -0.92 -24.92
C SER A 87 -7.84 -2.05 -23.99
N ILE A 88 -8.60 -1.73 -22.93
CA ILE A 88 -9.16 -2.78 -22.04
C ILE A 88 -10.10 -3.71 -22.82
N HIS A 89 -10.75 -3.19 -23.87
CA HIS A 89 -11.61 -3.99 -24.73
C HIS A 89 -10.82 -5.00 -25.60
N GLU A 90 -9.54 -4.74 -25.89
CA GLU A 90 -8.67 -5.72 -26.58
C GLU A 90 -8.32 -6.90 -25.66
N ILE A 91 -8.13 -6.62 -24.37
CA ILE A 91 -7.78 -7.62 -23.35
C ILE A 91 -9.04 -8.39 -22.89
N ILE A 92 -10.15 -7.68 -22.72
CA ILE A 92 -11.42 -8.19 -22.21
C ILE A 92 -12.54 -7.76 -23.18
N PRO A 93 -12.83 -8.54 -24.24
CA PRO A 93 -13.79 -8.16 -25.29
C PRO A 93 -15.22 -7.90 -24.81
N GLN A 94 -15.62 -8.47 -23.68
CA GLN A 94 -16.92 -8.25 -23.05
C GLN A 94 -16.97 -7.01 -22.15
N PHE A 95 -15.85 -6.31 -21.94
CA PHE A 95 -15.79 -5.13 -21.09
C PHE A 95 -16.65 -3.99 -21.65
N ARG A 96 -17.57 -3.48 -20.82
CA ARG A 96 -18.46 -2.37 -21.16
C ARG A 96 -18.65 -1.46 -19.97
N LEU A 97 -18.49 -0.16 -20.20
CA LEU A 97 -18.89 0.92 -19.30
C LEU A 97 -20.27 1.44 -19.72
N LYS A 98 -20.88 2.22 -18.82
CA LYS A 98 -22.13 2.94 -19.13
C LYS A 98 -21.96 3.87 -20.33
N ASP A 99 -20.81 4.52 -20.45
CA ASP A 99 -20.46 5.35 -21.60
C ASP A 99 -19.80 4.51 -22.69
N SER A 100 -20.41 4.50 -23.89
CA SER A 100 -19.92 3.70 -25.00
C SER A 100 -18.61 4.21 -25.60
N VAL A 101 -18.34 5.53 -25.52
CA VAL A 101 -17.10 6.14 -25.97
C VAL A 101 -15.99 5.74 -25.00
N ALA A 102 -16.20 5.90 -23.69
CA ALA A 102 -15.23 5.48 -22.67
C ALA A 102 -14.93 3.97 -22.77
N SER A 103 -15.94 3.14 -23.01
CA SER A 103 -15.75 1.68 -23.20
C SER A 103 -14.76 1.34 -24.32
N ARG A 104 -14.74 2.14 -25.40
CA ARG A 104 -13.86 1.91 -26.56
C ARG A 104 -12.46 2.48 -26.38
N HIS A 105 -12.32 3.53 -25.57
CA HIS A 105 -11.09 4.32 -25.47
C HIS A 105 -10.33 4.14 -24.16
N VAL A 106 -10.89 3.44 -23.16
CA VAL A 106 -10.15 3.18 -21.92
C VAL A 106 -8.98 2.23 -22.20
N THR A 107 -7.80 2.64 -21.78
CA THR A 107 -6.55 1.90 -21.95
C THR A 107 -5.98 1.47 -20.59
N ILE A 108 -4.96 0.62 -20.60
CA ILE A 108 -4.21 0.26 -19.38
C ILE A 108 -3.73 1.51 -18.65
N ALA A 109 -3.16 2.50 -19.36
CA ALA A 109 -2.68 3.74 -18.77
C ALA A 109 -3.77 4.45 -17.98
N VAL A 110 -4.98 4.59 -18.54
CA VAL A 110 -6.12 5.26 -17.89
C VAL A 110 -6.57 4.51 -16.63
N VAL A 111 -6.46 3.17 -16.60
CA VAL A 111 -6.87 2.38 -15.42
C VAL A 111 -5.93 2.60 -14.22
N VAL A 112 -4.66 2.92 -14.46
CA VAL A 112 -3.64 3.04 -13.41
C VAL A 112 -3.30 4.49 -13.03
N THR A 113 -3.97 5.49 -13.62
CA THR A 113 -3.82 6.93 -13.35
C THR A 113 -5.10 7.54 -12.80
#